data_AF-A0A1I3BE89-F1
#
_entry.id   AF-A0A1I3BE89-F1
#
_cell.length_a   1.000
_cell.length_b   1.000
_cell.length_c   1.000
_cell.angle_alpha   90.00
_cell.angle_beta   90.00
_cell.angle_gamma   90.00
#
_symmetry.space_group_name_H-M   'P 1'
#
loop_
_entity.id
_entity.type
_entity.pdbx_description
1 polymer ?
#
loop_
_entity_poly.entity_id
_entity_poly.type
_entity_poly.pdbx_seq_one_letter_code
_entity_poly.pdbx_strand_id
1 'polypeptide(L)' 'MADIKDIIKQLGGNKDLMKQISKADLSQAKELLDKAGVKVDEADVKKVKDALADGKIDIKEIKDIAGGIFK' A
#
# COMPACT_ATOMS: atom_id res chain seq x y z
N MET A 1 -0.50 16.41 1.89
CA MET A 1 0.30 15.18 1.66
C MET A 1 -0.49 14.06 2.28
N ALA A 2 -0.95 13.07 1.50
CA ALA A 2 -1.51 11.87 2.10
C ALA A 2 -0.37 11.13 2.80
N ASP A 3 -0.54 10.78 4.06
CA ASP A 3 0.45 10.00 4.77
C ASP A 3 0.58 8.63 4.10
N ILE A 4 1.79 8.29 3.64
CA ILE A 4 2.10 7.00 3.04
C ILE A 4 1.70 5.86 3.97
N LYS A 5 1.79 6.07 5.29
CA LYS A 5 1.31 5.14 6.31
C LYS A 5 -0.20 4.90 6.24
N ASP A 6 -0.98 5.92 5.92
CA ASP A 6 -2.44 5.83 5.78
C ASP A 6 -2.82 5.08 4.51
N ILE A 7 -2.12 5.37 3.41
CA ILE A 7 -2.23 4.61 2.15
C ILE A 7 -1.89 3.14 2.39
N ILE A 8 -0.72 2.85 2.98
CA ILE A 8 -0.31 1.48 3.33
C ILE A 8 -1.32 0.82 4.25
N LYS A 9 -1.91 1.54 5.21
CA LYS A 9 -2.98 1.04 6.08
C LYS A 9 -4.23 0.64 5.30
N GLN A 10 -4.67 1.47 4.35
CA GLN A 10 -5.81 1.14 3.48
C GLN A 10 -5.52 -0.09 2.61
N LEU A 11 -4.31 -0.16 2.05
CA LEU A 11 -3.84 -1.36 1.32
C LEU A 11 -3.66 -2.54 2.26
N GLY A 12 -3.45 -2.27 3.55
CA GLY A 12 -3.20 -3.20 4.63
C GLY A 12 -4.26 -4.29 4.73
N GLY A 13 -5.52 -3.89 4.54
CA GLY A 13 -6.66 -4.79 4.48
C GLY A 13 -6.62 -5.75 3.29
N ASN A 14 -5.82 -5.46 2.26
CA ASN A 14 -5.77 -6.20 1.01
C ASN A 14 -4.33 -6.63 0.65
N LYS A 15 -3.89 -7.68 1.33
CA LYS A 15 -2.54 -8.28 1.22
C LYS A 15 -2.15 -8.69 -0.19
N ASP A 16 -3.12 -9.08 -1.01
CA ASP A 16 -2.88 -9.41 -2.41
C ASP A 16 -2.55 -8.16 -3.22
N LEU A 17 -3.29 -7.07 -2.99
CA LEU A 17 -3.08 -5.78 -3.62
C LEU A 17 -1.68 -5.21 -3.31
N MET A 18 -1.18 -5.31 -2.06
CA MET A 18 0.19 -4.88 -1.74
C MET A 18 1.26 -5.73 -2.43
N LYS A 19 1.07 -7.05 -2.51
CA LYS A 19 1.99 -7.91 -3.26
C LYS A 19 2.00 -7.56 -4.74
N GLN A 20 0.83 -7.25 -5.31
CA GLN A 20 0.73 -6.78 -6.68
C GLN A 20 1.43 -5.42 -6.84
N ILE A 21 1.17 -4.44 -5.98
CA ILE A 21 1.82 -3.11 -6.03
C ILE A 21 3.34 -3.19 -5.88
N SER A 22 3.84 -4.04 -4.97
CA SER A 22 5.28 -4.25 -4.77
C SER A 22 5.99 -4.78 -6.03
N LYS A 23 5.29 -5.63 -6.81
CA LYS A 23 5.81 -6.23 -8.05
C LYS A 23 5.46 -5.44 -9.32
N ALA A 24 4.43 -4.60 -9.26
CA ALA A 24 3.89 -3.88 -10.40
C ALA A 24 4.67 -2.58 -10.67
N ASP A 25 4.72 -2.12 -11.92
CA ASP A 25 5.36 -0.86 -12.29
C ASP A 25 4.61 0.38 -11.73
N LEU A 26 5.23 1.56 -11.78
CA LEU A 26 4.66 2.80 -11.23
C LEU A 26 3.23 3.07 -11.73
N SER A 27 2.98 2.90 -13.02
CA SER A 27 1.64 3.09 -13.60
C SER A 27 0.62 2.07 -13.08
N GLN A 28 1.02 0.79 -13.02
CA GLN A 28 0.14 -0.27 -12.53
C GLN A 28 -0.14 -0.15 -11.04
N ALA A 29 0.88 0.20 -10.24
CA ALA A 29 0.72 0.47 -8.82
C ALA A 29 -0.27 1.62 -8.57
N LYS A 30 -0.18 2.69 -9.38
CA LYS A 30 -1.14 3.80 -9.34
C LYS A 30 -2.56 3.35 -9.67
N GLU A 31 -2.75 2.54 -10.71
CA GLU A 31 -4.08 1.98 -11.03
C GLU A 31 -4.62 1.07 -9.93
N LEU A 32 -3.78 0.25 -9.30
CA LEU A 32 -4.19 -0.63 -8.20
C LEU A 32 -4.60 0.18 -6.96
N LEU A 33 -3.88 1.26 -6.67
CA LEU A 33 -4.19 2.21 -5.60
C LEU A 33 -5.51 2.93 -5.88
N ASP A 34 -5.70 3.43 -7.10
CA ASP A 34 -6.93 4.11 -7.52
C ASP A 34 -8.15 3.17 -7.47
N LYS A 35 -8.01 1.91 -7.93
CA LYS A 35 -9.04 0.86 -7.80
C LYS A 35 -9.39 0.53 -6.35
N ALA A 36 -8.45 0.69 -5.42
CA ALA A 36 -8.69 0.54 -4.00
C ALA A 36 -9.34 1.78 -3.36
N GLY A 37 -9.66 2.80 -4.16
CA GLY A 37 -10.20 4.08 -3.70
C GLY A 37 -9.13 5.02 -3.12
N VAL A 38 -7.85 4.69 -3.31
CA VAL A 38 -6.71 5.44 -2.77
C VAL A 38 -6.11 6.30 -3.86
N LYS A 39 -6.56 7.56 -3.93
CA LYS A 39 -6.00 8.53 -4.88
C LYS A 39 -4.62 8.99 -4.42
N VAL A 40 -3.61 8.68 -5.22
CA VAL A 40 -2.22 9.03 -4.96
C VAL A 40 -1.54 9.57 -6.20
N ASP A 41 -0.63 10.51 -5.99
CA ASP A 41 0.25 11.02 -7.02
C ASP A 41 1.43 10.06 -7.27
N GLU A 42 2.07 10.17 -8.44
CA GLU A 42 3.21 9.31 -8.79
C GLU A 42 4.34 9.36 -7.75
N ALA A 43 4.54 10.51 -7.12
CA ALA A 43 5.49 10.67 -6.03
C ALA A 43 5.14 9.78 -4.82
N ASP A 44 3.86 9.67 -4.48
CA ASP A 44 3.39 8.85 -3.36
C ASP A 44 3.35 7.37 -3.73
N VAL A 45 2.97 7.02 -4.96
CA VAL A 45 3.08 5.64 -5.48
C VAL A 45 4.52 5.15 -5.38
N LYS A 46 5.49 5.99 -5.74
CA LYS A 46 6.92 5.65 -5.67
C LYS A 46 7.34 5.37 -4.22
N LYS A 47 6.90 6.20 -3.28
CA LYS A 47 7.18 6.00 -1.84
C LYS A 47 6.46 4.79 -1.25
N VAL A 48 5.23 4.50 -1.68
CA VAL A 48 4.49 3.28 -1.28
C VAL A 48 5.23 2.05 -1.77
N LYS A 49 5.67 2.04 -3.04
CA LYS A 49 6.50 0.97 -3.58
C LYS A 49 7.81 0.82 -2.84
N ASP A 50 8.50 1.94 -2.57
CA ASP A 50 9.76 1.94 -1.82
C ASP A 50 9.55 1.37 -0.42
N ALA A 51 8.52 1.80 0.29
CA ALA A 51 8.20 1.32 1.62
C ALA A 51 7.77 -0.17 1.64
N LEU A 52 7.10 -0.64 0.59
CA LEU A 52 6.76 -2.07 0.40
C LEU A 52 7.97 -2.91 0.00
N ALA A 53 8.92 -2.36 -0.77
CA ALA A 53 10.11 -3.04 -1.25
C ALA A 53 11.24 -3.08 -0.21
N ASP A 54 11.37 -2.03 0.60
CA ASP A 54 12.36 -1.90 1.69
C ASP A 54 12.10 -2.89 2.83
N GLY A 55 11.00 -3.65 2.78
CA GLY A 55 10.65 -4.67 3.78
C GLY A 55 10.31 -4.10 5.16
N LYS A 56 10.41 -2.77 5.35
CA LYS A 56 9.99 -2.04 6.55
C LYS A 56 8.52 -2.26 6.90
N ILE A 57 7.71 -2.62 5.92
CA ILE A 57 6.33 -2.99 6.11
C ILE A 57 6.27 -4.52 6.05
N ASP A 58 6.49 -5.15 7.19
CA ASP A 58 6.35 -6.58 7.26
C ASP A 58 4.88 -6.94 7.00
N ILE A 59 4.64 -7.87 6.10
CA ILE A 59 3.31 -8.40 5.79
C ILE A 59 2.60 -8.92 7.07
N LYS A 60 3.38 -9.25 8.13
CA LYS A 60 2.88 -9.53 9.47
C LYS A 60 2.41 -8.28 10.22
N GLU A 61 3.16 -7.18 10.21
CA GLU A 61 2.74 -5.89 10.81
C GLU A 61 1.48 -5.37 10.14
N ILE A 62 1.39 -5.46 8.82
CA ILE A 62 0.17 -5.11 8.08
C ILE A 62 -1.03 -5.91 8.57
N LYS A 63 -0.86 -7.21 8.80
CA LYS A 63 -1.94 -8.09 9.25
C LYS A 63 -2.42 -7.70 10.64
N ASP A 64 -1.52 -7.26 11.51
CA ASP A 64 -1.84 -6.75 12.85
C ASP A 64 -2.57 -5.40 12.77
N ILE A 65 -2.09 -4.49 11.92
CA ILE A 65 -2.68 -3.17 11.71
C ILE A 65 -4.06 -3.27 11.05
N ALA A 66 -4.22 -4.11 10.02
CA ALA A 66 -5.49 -4.32 9.35
C ALA A 66 -6.46 -5.16 10.21
N GLY A 67 -5.97 -6.19 10.88
CA GLY A 67 -6.77 -7.04 11.78
C GLY A 67 -7.30 -6.28 13.00
N GLY A 68 -6.60 -5.23 13.46
CA GLY A 68 -7.06 -4.37 14.55
C GLY A 68 -8.05 -3.27 14.16
N ILE A 69 -8.14 -2.91 12.87
CA ILE A 69 -9.04 -1.85 12.38
C ILE A 69 -10.43 -2.40 11.99
N PHE A 70 -10.56 -3.72 11.74
CA PHE A 70 -11.83 -4.40 11.48
C PHE A 70 -12.42 -5.10 12.72
N LYS A 71 -12.45 -4.42 13.88
CA LYS A 71 -13.20 -4.88 15.07
C LYS A 71 -14.37 -3.95 15.35
#